data_AF-G4RDR7-F1
#
_entry.id   AF-G4RDR7-F1
#
_cell.length_a   1.000
_cell.length_b   1.000
_cell.length_c   1.000
_cell.angle_alpha   90.00
_cell.angle_beta   90.00
_cell.angle_gamma   90.00
#
_symmetry.space_group_name_H-M   'P 1'
#
loop_
_entity.id
_entity.type
_entity.pdbx_description
1 polymer ?
#
loop_
_entity_poly.entity_id
_entity_poly.type
_entity_poly.pdbx_seq_one_letter_code
_entity_poly.pdbx_strand_id
1 'polypeptide(L)' 'MRNETHEQFEAIAARAGWDSFTLLVLIARWAEDNGQFQPLIDYLDGLADEEEDDG' A
#
# COMPACT_ATOMS: atom_id res chain seq x y z
N MET A 1 13.84 8.91 3.12
CA MET A 1 14.36 7.59 3.53
C MET A 1 13.97 6.61 2.43
N ARG A 2 14.91 5.83 1.88
CA ARG A 2 14.62 4.93 0.75
C ARG A 2 13.84 3.72 1.28
N ASN A 3 12.57 3.60 0.92
CA ASN A 3 11.72 2.50 1.38
C ASN A 3 12.00 1.28 0.49
N GLU A 4 12.80 0.34 1.00
CA GLU A 4 13.24 -0.86 0.27
C GLU A 4 12.04 -1.71 -0.22
N THR A 5 10.98 -1.80 0.59
CA THR A 5 9.75 -2.50 0.24
C THR A 5 9.04 -1.84 -0.94
N HIS A 6 8.99 -0.50 -0.96
CA HIS A 6 8.41 0.25 -2.08
C HIS A 6 9.19 0.00 -3.38
N GLU A 7 10.53 -0.02 -3.34
CA GLU A 7 11.34 -0.30 -4.53
C GLU A 7 11.14 -1.72 -5.05
N GLN A 8 10.96 -2.70 -4.17
CA GLN A 8 10.65 -4.07 -4.56
C GLN A 8 9.26 -4.16 -5.22
N PHE A 9 8.25 -3.48 -4.70
CA PHE A 9 6.93 -3.44 -5.32
C PHE A 9 6.95 -2.77 -6.70
N GLU A 10 7.64 -1.64 -6.83
CA GLU A 10 7.81 -0.95 -8.12
C GLU A 10 8.55 -1.83 -9.14
N ALA A 11 9.60 -2.56 -8.73
CA ALA A 11 10.31 -3.47 -9.62
C ALA A 11 9.41 -4.63 -10.10
N ILE A 12 8.55 -5.15 -9.23
CA ILE A 12 7.57 -6.20 -9.58
C ILE A 12 6.52 -5.64 -10.55
N ALA A 13 5.98 -4.46 -10.26
CA ALA A 13 4.97 -3.79 -11.09
C ALA A 13 5.53 -3.48 -12.48
N ALA A 14 6.74 -2.91 -12.57
CA ALA A 14 7.41 -2.62 -13.84
C ALA A 14 7.63 -3.89 -14.68
N ARG A 15 8.06 -5.00 -14.04
CA ARG A 15 8.25 -6.28 -14.73
C ARG A 15 6.92 -6.84 -15.26
N ALA A 16 5.82 -6.63 -14.55
CA ALA A 16 4.51 -7.17 -14.90
C ALA A 16 3.67 -6.21 -15.78
N GLY A 17 4.14 -4.98 -16.00
CA GLY A 17 3.39 -3.94 -16.72
C GLY A 17 2.20 -3.39 -15.93
N TRP A 18 2.24 -3.46 -14.60
CA TRP A 18 1.18 -2.94 -13.74
C TRP A 18 1.38 -1.45 -13.48
N ASP A 19 0.29 -0.70 -13.53
CA ASP A 19 0.23 0.66 -13.01
C ASP A 19 0.00 0.67 -11.50
N SER A 20 0.11 1.86 -10.88
CA SER A 20 -0.09 2.02 -9.44
C SER A 20 -1.49 1.61 -8.99
N PHE A 21 -2.50 1.77 -9.85
CA PHE A 21 -3.87 1.32 -9.55
C PHE A 21 -3.95 -0.21 -9.44
N THR A 22 -3.42 -0.92 -10.43
CA THR A 22 -3.37 -2.38 -10.45
C THR A 22 -2.56 -2.91 -9.26
N LEU A 23 -1.44 -2.28 -8.95
CA LEU A 23 -0.63 -2.62 -7.79
C LEU A 23 -1.42 -2.47 -6.48
N LEU A 24 -2.16 -1.38 -6.31
CA LEU A 24 -3.01 -1.17 -5.13
C LEU A 24 -4.10 -2.25 -5.00
N VAL A 25 -4.78 -2.58 -6.10
CA VAL A 25 -5.81 -3.64 -6.12
C VAL A 25 -5.22 -4.99 -5.70
N LEU A 26 -4.00 -5.32 -6.15
CA LEU A 26 -3.33 -6.56 -5.80
C LEU A 26 -2.90 -6.59 -4.33
N ILE A 27 -2.42 -5.46 -3.78
CA ILE A 27 -2.08 -5.34 -2.36
C ILE A 27 -3.35 -5.48 -1.50
N ALA A 28 -4.45 -4.82 -1.87
CA ALA A 28 -5.72 -4.91 -1.17
C ALA A 28 -6.24 -6.35 -1.16
N ARG A 29 -6.21 -7.03 -2.31
CA ARG A 29 -6.59 -8.44 -2.41
C ARG A 29 -5.71 -9.35 -1.55
N TRP A 30 -4.39 -9.15 -1.56
CA TRP A 30 -3.49 -9.91 -0.69
C TRP A 30 -3.85 -9.69 0.78
N ALA A 31 -4.16 -8.45 1.18
CA ALA A 31 -4.55 -8.16 2.55
C ALA A 31 -5.88 -8.84 2.94
N GLU A 32 -6.87 -8.86 2.05
CA GLU A 32 -8.13 -9.60 2.25
C GLU A 32 -7.89 -11.11 2.40
N ASP A 33 -7.15 -11.71 1.47
CA ASP A 33 -6.86 -13.15 1.45
C ASP A 33 -6.10 -13.61 2.72
N ASN A 34 -5.37 -12.71 3.38
CA ASN A 34 -4.60 -12.98 4.60
C ASN A 34 -5.29 -12.47 5.89
N GLY A 35 -6.51 -11.93 5.80
CA GLY A 35 -7.23 -11.36 6.95
C GLY A 35 -6.55 -10.13 7.56
N GLN A 36 -5.75 -9.40 6.78
CA GLN A 36 -5.00 -8.20 7.16
C GLN A 36 -5.62 -6.90 6.63
N PHE A 37 -6.80 -6.97 5.97
CA PHE A 37 -7.42 -5.78 5.37
C PHE A 37 -7.81 -4.71 6.41
N GLN A 38 -8.43 -5.12 7.53
CA GLN A 38 -8.87 -4.17 8.55
C GLN A 38 -7.69 -3.47 9.25
N PRO A 39 -6.63 -4.18 9.71
CA PRO A 39 -5.44 -3.53 10.24
C PRO A 39 -4.75 -2.58 9.27
N LEU A 40 -4.73 -2.90 7.97
CA LEU A 40 -4.16 -2.03 6.95
C LEU A 40 -4.98 -0.75 6.77
N ILE A 41 -6.32 -0.85 6.76
CA ILE A 41 -7.21 0.31 6.70
C ILE A 41 -7.01 1.18 7.93
N ASP A 42 -7.06 0.61 9.13
CA ASP A 42 -6.92 1.35 10.38
C ASP A 42 -5.58 2.10 10.46
N TYR A 43 -4.49 1.50 9.96
CA TYR A 43 -3.18 2.13 9.89
C TYR A 43 -3.15 3.33 8.92
N LEU A 44 -3.73 3.17 7.72
CA LEU A 44 -3.77 4.24 6.72
C LEU A 44 -4.68 5.40 7.15
N ASP A 45 -5.79 5.10 7.82
CA ASP A 45 -6.73 6.08 8.37
C ASP A 45 -6.02 6.92 9.45
N GLY A 46 -5.32 6.28 10.38
CA GLY A 46 -4.54 6.99 11.40
C GLY A 46 -3.42 7.87 10.83
N LEU A 47 -2.74 7.42 9.76
CA LEU A 47 -1.76 8.26 9.07
C LEU A 47 -2.40 9.49 8.39
N ALA A 48 -3.59 9.32 7.80
CA ALA A 48 -4.30 10.42 7.18
C ALA A 48 -4.72 11.47 8.23
N ASP A 49 -5.22 11.01 9.38
CA ASP A 49 -5.54 11.88 10.51
C ASP A 49 -4.30 12.63 11.04
N GLU A 50 -3.15 11.96 11.15
CA GLU A 50 -1.88 12.58 11.56
C GLU A 50 -1.40 13.66 10.56
N GLU A 51 -1.59 13.45 9.26
CA GLU A 51 -1.22 14.42 8.22
C GLU A 51 -2.19 15.63 8.16
N GLU A 52 -3.44 15.48 8.59
CA GLU A 52 -4.42 16.57 8.67
C GLU A 52 -4.20 17.48 9.90
N ASP A 53 -3.71 16.94 11.03
CA ASP A 53 -3.47 17.70 12.26
C ASP A 53 -2.15 18.53 12.22
N ASP A 54 -1.21 18.20 11.34
CA ASP A 54 0.06 18.92 11.13
C ASP A 54 -0.03 20.04 10.06
N GLY A 55 -1.22 20.30 9.50
CA GLY A 55 -1.50 21.30 8.44
C GLY A 55 -2.16 22.61 8.90
#